data_AF-A0A4R0DR69-F1
#
_entry.id   AF-A0A4R0DR69-F1
#
_cell.length_a   1.000
_cell.length_b   1.000
_cell.length_c   1.000
_cell.angle_alpha   90.00
_cell.angle_beta   90.00
_cell.angle_gamma   90.00
#
_symmetry.space_group_name_H-M   'P 1'
#
loop_
_entity.id
_entity.type
_entity.pdbx_description
1 polymer ?
#
loop_
_entity_poly.entity_id
_entity_poly.type
_entity_poly.pdbx_seq_one_letter_code
_entity_poly.pdbx_strand_id
1 'polypeptide(L)'
;MEVKEVRIHHVPAQDRVDPIDIFIVWYGEHKSQVTIRCWDHAWTAYWGGHWEERAERFLSKHATIDYLVNSFSRTQSPREKKWLRHILESIRKYLINVETEETPNDI
;
A
#
# COMPACT_ATOMS: atom_id res chain seq x y z
N MET A 1 16.44 -6.35 12.72
CA MET A 1 14.97 -6.14 12.77
C MET A 1 14.35 -7.46 12.36
N GLU A 2 13.57 -8.10 13.26
CA GLU A 2 13.02 -9.44 13.03
C GLU A 2 11.71 -9.35 12.24
N VAL A 3 11.53 -10.17 11.21
CA VAL A 3 10.28 -10.25 10.45
C VAL A 3 9.26 -11.03 11.27
N LYS A 4 8.10 -10.43 11.51
CA LYS A 4 6.99 -11.05 12.24
C LYS A 4 5.93 -11.65 11.32
N GLU A 5 5.63 -10.96 10.22
CA GLU A 5 4.64 -11.41 9.25
C GLU A 5 4.99 -10.87 7.86
N VAL A 6 4.60 -11.61 6.84
CA VAL A 6 4.64 -11.16 5.44
C VAL A 6 3.29 -11.43 4.81
N ARG A 7 2.74 -10.44 4.12
CA ARG A 7 1.53 -10.59 3.29
C ARG A 7 1.80 -10.07 1.89
N ILE A 8 1.15 -10.72 0.94
CA ILE A 8 1.23 -10.36 -0.46
C ILE A 8 -0.20 -10.16 -0.95
N HIS A 9 -0.45 -9.01 -1.57
CA HIS A 9 -1.71 -8.71 -2.24
C HIS A 9 -1.48 -8.60 -3.73
N HIS A 10 -2.37 -9.22 -4.51
CA HIS A 10 -2.40 -9.13 -5.97
C HIS A 10 -3.58 -8.25 -6.36
N VAL A 11 -3.28 -6.99 -6.71
CA VAL A 11 -4.30 -6.04 -7.14
C VAL A 11 -4.54 -6.24 -8.64
N PRO A 12 -5.76 -6.64 -9.06
CA PRO A 12 -6.07 -6.77 -10.48
C PRO A 12 -6.01 -5.40 -11.18
N ALA A 13 -5.82 -5.43 -12.50
CA ALA A 13 -5.81 -4.20 -13.29
C ALA A 13 -7.13 -3.45 -13.12
N GLN A 14 -7.06 -2.15 -12.83
CA GLN A 14 -8.22 -1.27 -12.67
C GLN A 14 -7.84 0.18 -12.90
N ASP A 15 -8.82 1.01 -13.27
CA ASP A 15 -8.65 2.47 -13.41
C ASP A 15 -7.45 2.88 -14.30
N ARG A 16 -7.20 2.09 -15.35
CA ARG A 16 -6.07 2.23 -16.30
C ARG A 16 -4.68 2.08 -15.65
N VAL A 17 -4.62 1.38 -14.54
CA VAL A 17 -3.38 0.95 -13.88
C VAL A 17 -3.20 -0.54 -14.12
N ASP A 18 -1.99 -0.93 -14.54
CA ASP A 18 -1.59 -2.33 -14.71
C ASP A 18 -1.67 -3.09 -13.37
N PRO A 19 -1.71 -4.43 -13.38
CA PRO A 19 -1.70 -5.22 -12.14
C PRO A 19 -0.54 -4.82 -11.20
N ILE A 20 -0.83 -4.86 -9.90
CA ILE A 20 0.10 -4.42 -8.84
C ILE A 20 0.33 -5.55 -7.85
N ASP A 21 1.59 -5.80 -7.51
CA ASP A 21 1.97 -6.65 -6.39
C ASP A 21 2.33 -5.78 -5.20
N ILE A 22 1.70 -6.02 -4.06
CA ILE A 22 2.03 -5.36 -2.80
C ILE A 22 2.64 -6.40 -1.88
N PHE A 23 3.86 -6.17 -1.44
CA PHE A 23 4.54 -6.97 -0.43
C PHE A 23 4.59 -6.16 0.86
N ILE A 24 3.97 -6.66 1.91
CA ILE A 24 3.93 -6.03 3.22
C ILE A 24 4.71 -6.91 4.18
N VAL A 25 5.71 -6.32 4.83
CA VAL A 25 6.55 -6.97 5.85
C VAL A 25 6.35 -6.23 7.16
N TRP A 26 5.92 -6.95 8.20
CA TRP A 26 5.83 -6.42 9.56
C TRP A 26 7.04 -6.81 10.37
N TYR A 27 7.51 -5.85 11.16
CA TYR A 27 8.67 -6.02 12.03
C TYR A 27 8.33 -5.89 13.53
N GLY A 28 7.05 -5.72 13.85
CA GLY A 28 6.54 -5.48 15.20
C GLY A 28 5.40 -4.46 15.17
N GLU A 29 4.92 -4.07 16.34
CA GLU A 29 3.86 -3.07 16.48
C GLU A 29 4.21 -1.80 15.72
N HIS A 30 3.29 -1.35 14.86
CA HIS A 30 3.38 -0.08 14.13
C HIS A 30 4.58 0.03 13.16
N LYS A 31 5.31 -1.06 12.91
CA LYS A 31 6.53 -1.09 12.09
C LYS A 31 6.34 -1.95 10.86
N SER A 32 6.31 -1.32 9.69
CA SER A 32 6.07 -2.00 8.43
C SER A 32 6.97 -1.49 7.32
N GLN A 33 7.31 -2.38 6.39
CA GLN A 33 7.83 -2.05 5.08
C GLN A 33 6.82 -2.50 4.04
N VAL A 34 6.56 -1.64 3.07
CA VAL A 34 5.71 -1.96 1.93
C VAL A 34 6.52 -1.77 0.67
N THR A 35 6.52 -2.79 -0.18
CA THR A 35 7.06 -2.74 -1.53
C THR A 35 5.92 -2.90 -2.52
N ILE A 36 5.79 -1.94 -3.43
CA ILE A 36 4.81 -1.94 -4.51
C ILE A 36 5.55 -2.26 -5.80
N ARG A 37 5.17 -3.31 -6.51
CA ARG A 37 5.64 -3.60 -7.88
C ARG A 37 4.50 -3.36 -8.86
N CYS A 38 4.74 -2.57 -9.89
CA CYS A 38 3.81 -2.39 -11.00
C CYS A 38 4.62 -2.31 -12.29
N TRP A 39 4.28 -3.13 -13.27
CA TRP A 39 5.06 -3.31 -14.49
C TRP A 39 6.53 -3.62 -14.17
N ASP A 40 7.49 -2.85 -14.70
CA ASP A 40 8.94 -3.01 -14.49
C ASP A 40 9.51 -2.07 -13.40
N HIS A 41 8.67 -1.60 -12.47
CA HIS A 41 9.07 -0.67 -11.43
C HIS A 41 8.70 -1.19 -10.05
N ALA A 42 9.52 -0.83 -9.06
CA ALA A 42 9.26 -1.14 -7.67
C ALA A 42 9.54 0.08 -6.77
N TRP A 43 8.64 0.33 -5.82
CA TRP A 43 8.77 1.40 -4.84
C TRP A 43 8.65 0.84 -3.44
N THR A 44 9.59 1.19 -2.56
CA THR A 44 9.60 0.71 -1.18
C THR A 44 9.57 1.87 -0.20
N ALA A 45 8.61 1.83 0.72
CA ALA A 45 8.51 2.70 1.87
C ALA A 45 8.65 1.89 3.16
N TYR A 46 9.27 2.49 4.17
CA TYR A 46 9.40 1.93 5.50
C TYR A 46 8.86 2.93 6.52
N TRP A 47 8.06 2.44 7.45
CA TRP A 47 7.58 3.17 8.60
C TRP A 47 8.12 2.51 9.87
N GLY A 48 8.96 3.25 10.61
CA GLY A 48 9.42 2.86 11.95
C GLY A 48 8.37 3.03 13.05
N GLY A 49 7.19 3.54 12.68
CA GLY A 49 6.03 3.80 13.52
C GLY A 49 4.91 4.41 12.67
N HIS A 50 3.72 3.80 12.69
CA HIS A 50 2.46 4.38 12.20
C HIS A 50 1.34 4.01 13.18
N TRP A 51 0.34 4.86 13.38
CA TRP A 51 -0.69 4.65 14.43
C TRP A 51 -1.61 3.43 14.20
N GLU A 52 -1.53 2.78 13.05
CA GLU A 52 -2.25 1.54 12.77
C GLU A 52 -1.50 0.29 13.19
N GLU A 53 -2.23 -0.77 13.53
CA GLU A 53 -1.65 -2.09 13.74
C GLU A 53 -1.25 -2.74 12.41
N ARG A 54 -2.05 -2.53 11.36
CA ARG A 54 -1.87 -3.13 10.03
C ARG A 54 -1.56 -2.09 8.96
N ALA A 55 -0.57 -2.39 8.12
CA ALA A 55 -0.19 -1.49 7.04
C ALA A 55 -1.31 -1.38 5.98
N GLU A 56 -2.11 -2.41 5.76
CA GLU A 56 -3.26 -2.33 4.84
C GLU A 56 -4.23 -1.24 5.26
N ARG A 57 -4.60 -1.20 6.56
CA ARG A 57 -5.51 -0.20 7.11
C ARG A 57 -4.90 1.21 7.07
N PHE A 58 -3.59 1.31 7.30
CA PHE A 58 -2.86 2.56 7.14
C PHE A 58 -2.94 3.08 5.69
N LEU A 59 -2.66 2.22 4.72
CA LEU A 59 -2.69 2.53 3.29
C LEU A 59 -4.10 2.87 2.78
N SER A 60 -5.11 2.13 3.27
CA SER A 60 -6.48 2.21 2.77
C SER A 60 -7.28 3.38 3.36
N LYS A 61 -7.19 3.61 4.69
CA LYS A 61 -8.12 4.50 5.40
C LYS A 61 -7.47 5.76 5.98
N HIS A 62 -6.23 5.69 6.46
CA HIS A 62 -5.71 6.76 7.32
C HIS A 62 -4.63 7.64 6.70
N ALA A 63 -3.69 7.08 5.94
CA ALA A 63 -2.71 7.90 5.25
C ALA A 63 -3.39 8.72 4.14
N THR A 64 -2.97 9.96 3.91
CA THR A 64 -3.41 10.68 2.70
C THR A 64 -2.65 10.15 1.49
N ILE A 65 -3.26 10.18 0.30
CA ILE A 65 -2.56 9.77 -0.94
C ILE A 65 -1.29 10.60 -1.14
N ASP A 66 -1.32 11.91 -0.84
CA ASP A 66 -0.16 12.79 -0.96
C ASP A 66 1.00 12.36 -0.05
N TYR A 67 0.70 11.98 1.19
CA TYR A 67 1.69 11.46 2.11
C TYR A 67 2.31 10.16 1.59
N LEU A 68 1.48 9.24 1.10
CA LEU A 68 1.95 7.97 0.55
C LEU A 68 2.82 8.20 -0.70
N VAL A 69 2.37 9.05 -1.63
CA VAL A 69 3.16 9.41 -2.82
C VAL A 69 4.54 9.93 -2.43
N ASN A 70 4.62 10.82 -1.45
CA ASN A 70 5.91 11.35 -0.98
C ASN A 70 6.76 10.28 -0.27
N SER A 71 6.13 9.33 0.43
CA SER A 71 6.83 8.22 1.11
C SER A 71 7.44 7.23 0.13
N PHE A 72 6.76 6.94 -0.98
CA PHE A 72 7.21 5.99 -1.99
C PHE A 72 8.10 6.61 -3.08
N SER A 73 7.90 7.88 -3.42
CA SER A 73 8.65 8.56 -4.48
C SER A 73 10.10 8.81 -4.06
N ARG A 74 11.05 8.08 -4.65
CA ARG A 74 12.48 8.27 -4.34
C ARG A 74 13.11 9.36 -5.21
N THR A 75 12.69 9.47 -6.46
CA THR A 75 13.22 10.47 -7.39
C THR A 75 12.60 11.85 -7.17
N GLN A 76 11.45 11.91 -6.49
CA GLN A 76 10.63 13.11 -6.32
C GLN A 76 10.20 13.76 -7.65
N SER A 77 10.39 13.07 -8.78
CA SER A 77 10.06 13.61 -10.10
C SER A 77 8.55 13.75 -10.27
N PRO A 78 8.06 14.80 -10.96
CA PRO A 78 6.62 14.97 -11.20
C PRO A 78 5.98 13.77 -11.89
N ARG A 79 6.72 13.11 -12.79
CA ARG A 79 6.27 11.90 -13.49
C ARG A 79 6.08 10.72 -12.53
N GLU A 80 7.06 10.43 -11.68
CA GLU A 80 6.96 9.35 -10.69
C GLU A 80 5.82 9.62 -9.71
N LYS A 81 5.70 10.84 -9.18
CA LYS A 81 4.64 11.21 -8.25
C LYS A 81 3.24 11.06 -8.86
N LYS A 82 3.06 11.49 -10.12
CA LYS A 82 1.79 11.33 -10.83
C LYS A 82 1.45 9.84 -11.01
N TRP A 83 2.44 9.02 -11.34
CA TRP A 83 2.21 7.59 -11.51
C TRP A 83 1.89 6.89 -10.19
N LEU A 84 2.68 7.14 -9.16
CA LEU A 84 2.45 6.63 -7.81
C LEU A 84 1.08 7.00 -7.27
N ARG A 85 0.57 8.20 -7.57
CA ARG A 85 -0.78 8.61 -7.16
C ARG A 85 -1.83 7.64 -7.67
N HIS A 86 -1.84 7.34 -8.97
CA HIS A 86 -2.81 6.42 -9.57
C HIS A 86 -2.65 4.99 -9.05
N ILE A 87 -1.40 4.53 -8.87
CA ILE A 87 -1.10 3.23 -8.27
C ILE A 87 -1.67 3.15 -6.84
N LEU A 88 -1.41 4.15 -6.00
CA LEU A 88 -1.85 4.18 -4.60
C LEU A 88 -3.37 4.31 -4.46
N GLU A 89 -4.02 5.04 -5.38
CA GLU A 89 -5.49 5.11 -5.47
C GLU A 89 -6.09 3.74 -5.80
N SER A 90 -5.52 3.02 -6.79
CA SER A 90 -5.92 1.65 -7.15
C SER A 90 -5.74 0.67 -5.98
N ILE A 91 -4.58 0.70 -5.31
CA ILE A 91 -4.30 -0.10 -4.12
C ILE A 91 -5.32 0.16 -3.02
N ARG A 92 -5.60 1.44 -2.73
CA ARG A 92 -6.55 1.83 -1.69
C ARG A 92 -7.93 1.25 -1.95
N LYS A 93 -8.43 1.40 -3.18
CA LYS A 93 -9.73 0.88 -3.59
C LYS A 93 -9.81 -0.63 -3.42
N TYR A 94 -8.76 -1.36 -3.83
CA TYR A 94 -8.68 -2.80 -3.62
C TYR A 94 -8.71 -3.19 -2.14
N LEU A 95 -7.86 -2.58 -1.31
CA LEU A 95 -7.77 -2.92 0.12
C LEU A 95 -9.07 -2.62 0.88
N ILE A 96 -9.80 -1.57 0.50
CA ILE A 96 -11.13 -1.28 1.06
C ILE A 96 -12.11 -2.41 0.70
N ASN A 97 -12.12 -2.85 -0.56
CA ASN A 97 -13.05 -3.89 -1.01
C ASN A 97 -12.78 -5.24 -0.31
N VAL A 98 -11.50 -5.63 -0.20
CA VAL A 98 -11.11 -6.87 0.51
C VAL A 98 -11.54 -6.82 1.97
N GLU A 99 -11.35 -5.68 2.66
CA GLU A 99 -11.78 -5.53 4.05
C GLU A 99 -13.31 -5.61 4.19
N THR A 100 -14.08 -5.07 3.24
CA THR A 100 -15.56 -5.15 3.27
C THR A 100 -16.10 -6.55 2.98
N GLU A 101 -15.39 -7.35 2.18
CA GLU A 101 -15.78 -8.75 1.90
C GLU A 101 -15.48 -9.68 3.09
N GLU A 102 -14.48 -9.37 3.92
CA GLU A 102 -14.14 -10.12 5.13
C GLU A 102 -15.08 -9.82 6.32
N THR A 103 -15.86 -8.74 6.28
CA THR A 103 -16.92 -8.43 7.26
C THR A 103 -18.31 -8.47 6.58
N PRO A 104 -18.93 -9.64 6.39
CA PRO A 104 -20.32 -9.68 5.94
C PRO A 104 -21.19 -9.10 7.05
N ASN A 105 -22.00 -8.09 6.72
CA ASN A 105 -23.07 -7.51 7.54
C ASN A 105 -23.48 -8.36 8.75
N ASP A 106 -23.02 -7.98 9.94
CA ASP A 106 -23.67 -8.33 11.19
C ASP A 106 -25.01 -7.56 11.24
N ILE A 107 -26.05 -8.14 10.64
CA ILE A 107 -27.47 -7.79 10.84
C ILE A 107 -28.17 -9.00 11.45
#